data_AF-A0A1Y1LE07-F1
#
_entry.id   AF-A0A1Y1LE07-F1
#
_cell.length_a   1.000
_cell.length_b   1.000
_cell.length_c   1.000
_cell.angle_alpha   90.00
_cell.angle_beta   90.00
_cell.angle_gamma   90.00
#
_symmetry.space_group_name_H-M   'P 1'
#
loop_
_entity.id
_entity.type
_entity.pdbx_description
1 polymer ?
#
loop_
_entity_poly.entity_id
_entity_poly.type
_entity_poly.pdbx_seq_one_letter_code
_entity_poly.pdbx_strand_id
1 'polypeptide(L)'
;MVLRIVGHSEFWDVIIATADNKNSLYDDSVVNLADIICVLNEEEFNRVEQILFQAIFVECPWCSLLAVDIWNMVLRKENLQLSYETICNVIDQTKCLLANEHLNQPQLIFLKNFLQRAFDNLSPNYRAMLLDKYPLHSNLHVWKVFRFEHLPKTELVGIAAEIINVVHKTNSLIAGNCNSEEFQILCTGLDTVSYIREHSEIDTSHLILALFNLWKWVVNNQLNEVQLFKYFLQKLISATSNFLPHFSIDKLLAILNAVNDLLTANVNVQISTTSLLSTLTKGSLNSSLDRKQVLTTVSKAFHKLLTHKNPIINQNALEVFLQFSDNCQRNAMLHGAIKGGAVEKRISNFINNQIELGPLNTREYFKMQNKYQYVHSCNASTAPSESEAGRELETVVKRIKMNVELFHKLTNRTGEADENLAKIMTILNA
;
A
#
# COMPACT_ATOMS: atom_id res chain seq x y z
N MET A 1 -40.75 6.05 -29.85
CA MET A 1 -39.95 7.00 -30.65
C MET A 1 -38.57 6.37 -30.81
N VAL A 2 -38.21 6.00 -32.04
CA VAL A 2 -37.01 5.21 -32.36
C VAL A 2 -35.78 6.09 -32.17
N LEU A 3 -34.96 5.82 -31.16
CA LEU A 3 -33.61 6.40 -31.06
C LEU A 3 -32.60 5.32 -31.43
N ARG A 4 -31.97 5.56 -32.58
CA ARG A 4 -30.88 4.79 -33.16
C ARG A 4 -29.70 4.76 -32.21
N ILE A 5 -29.06 3.60 -32.12
CA ILE A 5 -27.69 3.43 -31.65
C ILE A 5 -26.80 4.23 -32.61
N VAL A 6 -26.31 5.39 -32.17
CA VAL A 6 -25.33 6.23 -32.88
C VAL A 6 -24.00 6.16 -32.11
N GLY A 7 -22.91 6.12 -32.86
CA GLY A 7 -21.64 5.51 -32.49
C GLY A 7 -20.88 6.12 -31.32
N HIS A 8 -19.96 5.30 -30.79
CA HIS A 8 -18.93 5.55 -29.77
C HIS A 8 -18.16 6.88 -29.83
N SER A 9 -18.27 7.68 -30.90
CA SER A 9 -17.56 8.96 -31.07
C SER A 9 -18.35 10.16 -30.53
N GLU A 10 -19.67 10.17 -30.62
CA GLU A 10 -20.49 11.34 -30.22
C GLU A 10 -20.61 11.49 -28.69
N PHE A 11 -20.43 10.39 -27.95
CA PHE A 11 -20.41 10.38 -26.48
C PHE A 11 -19.27 11.23 -25.88
N TRP A 12 -18.12 11.31 -26.57
CA TRP A 12 -16.98 12.11 -26.15
C TRP A 12 -17.10 13.59 -26.54
N ASP A 13 -17.85 13.91 -27.60
CA ASP A 13 -18.00 15.28 -28.09
C ASP A 13 -18.97 16.11 -27.23
N VAL A 14 -19.98 15.47 -26.62
CA VAL A 14 -20.89 16.11 -25.65
C VAL A 14 -20.15 16.52 -24.36
N ILE A 15 -19.18 15.72 -23.94
CA ILE A 15 -18.33 15.99 -22.78
C ILE A 15 -17.46 17.24 -23.01
N ILE A 16 -17.12 17.61 -24.25
CA ILE A 16 -16.24 18.77 -24.52
C ILE A 16 -16.99 20.11 -24.46
N ALA A 17 -18.32 20.14 -24.55
CA ALA A 17 -19.10 21.35 -24.79
C ALA A 17 -19.60 22.11 -23.52
N THR A 18 -19.44 21.58 -22.31
CA THR A 18 -20.07 22.13 -21.08
C THR A 18 -19.11 22.83 -20.10
N ALA A 19 -17.89 23.17 -20.53
CA ALA A 19 -16.83 23.72 -19.68
C ALA A 19 -16.95 25.24 -19.38
N ASP A 20 -18.08 25.70 -18.82
CA ASP A 20 -18.26 27.12 -18.47
C ASP A 20 -18.81 27.38 -17.05
N ASN A 21 -18.67 26.43 -16.12
CA ASN A 21 -18.90 26.68 -14.70
C ASN A 21 -17.85 26.04 -13.82
N LYS A 22 -17.64 26.60 -12.62
CA LYS A 22 -16.58 26.29 -11.63
C LYS A 22 -16.58 24.85 -11.06
N ASN A 23 -17.29 23.90 -11.68
CA ASN A 23 -17.17 22.47 -11.41
C ASN A 23 -16.33 21.84 -12.52
N SER A 24 -15.46 20.90 -12.18
CA SER A 24 -14.73 20.20 -13.21
C SER A 24 -15.72 19.42 -14.07
N LEU A 25 -15.52 19.40 -15.39
CA LEU A 25 -16.30 18.58 -16.33
C LEU A 25 -16.48 17.12 -15.86
N TYR A 26 -15.50 16.62 -15.12
CA TYR A 26 -15.54 15.32 -14.46
C TYR A 26 -16.66 15.22 -13.42
N ASP A 27 -16.74 16.18 -12.49
CA ASP A 27 -17.75 16.19 -11.42
C ASP A 27 -19.16 16.26 -12.00
N ASP A 28 -19.38 17.15 -12.98
CA ASP A 28 -20.66 17.27 -13.67
C ASP A 28 -21.02 15.96 -14.40
N SER A 29 -20.04 15.29 -15.01
CA SER A 29 -20.25 14.00 -15.67
C SER A 29 -20.65 12.92 -14.66
N VAL A 30 -19.96 12.82 -13.51
CA VAL A 30 -20.28 11.85 -12.46
C VAL A 30 -21.69 12.06 -11.92
N VAL A 31 -22.05 13.31 -11.62
CA VAL A 31 -23.37 13.65 -11.05
C VAL A 31 -24.48 13.35 -12.06
N ASN A 32 -24.36 13.83 -13.30
CA ASN A 32 -25.37 13.65 -14.33
C ASN A 32 -25.56 12.17 -14.69
N LEU A 33 -24.47 11.40 -14.82
CA LEU A 33 -24.56 9.97 -15.09
C LEU A 33 -25.21 9.23 -13.92
N ALA A 34 -24.88 9.57 -12.68
CA ALA A 34 -25.55 8.99 -11.53
C ALA A 34 -27.05 9.32 -11.50
N ASP A 35 -27.45 10.56 -11.80
CA ASP A 35 -28.86 10.95 -11.88
C ASP A 35 -29.63 10.18 -12.95
N ILE A 36 -29.02 9.98 -14.12
CA ILE A 36 -29.60 9.16 -15.20
C ILE A 36 -29.79 7.72 -14.72
N ILE A 37 -28.82 7.16 -14.00
CA ILE A 37 -28.89 5.77 -13.52
C ILE A 37 -30.00 5.60 -12.46
N CYS A 38 -30.21 6.58 -11.58
CA CYS A 38 -31.23 6.51 -10.53
C CYS A 38 -32.68 6.54 -11.08
N VAL A 39 -32.89 6.95 -12.33
CA VAL A 39 -34.23 6.96 -12.96
C VAL A 39 -34.48 5.76 -13.88
N LEU A 40 -33.52 4.84 -13.99
CA LEU A 40 -33.66 3.62 -14.78
C LEU A 40 -34.66 2.65 -14.13
N ASN A 41 -35.26 1.79 -14.95
CA ASN A 41 -35.99 0.65 -14.41
C ASN A 41 -35.02 -0.44 -13.87
N GLU A 42 -35.54 -1.40 -13.12
CA GLU A 42 -34.72 -2.44 -12.46
C GLU A 42 -33.88 -3.26 -13.45
N GLU A 43 -34.41 -3.60 -14.62
CA GLU A 43 -33.67 -4.38 -15.63
C GLU A 43 -32.51 -3.58 -16.23
N GLU A 44 -32.76 -2.30 -16.52
CA GLU A 44 -31.74 -1.38 -17.03
C GLU A 44 -30.67 -1.08 -15.97
N PHE A 45 -31.08 -0.87 -14.72
CA PHE A 45 -30.19 -0.66 -13.59
C PHE A 45 -29.24 -1.84 -13.41
N ASN A 46 -29.77 -3.08 -13.39
CA ASN A 46 -28.96 -4.30 -13.25
C ASN A 46 -27.92 -4.43 -14.37
N ARG A 47 -28.26 -4.06 -15.60
CA ARG A 47 -27.29 -4.05 -16.72
C ARG A 47 -26.21 -3.01 -16.51
N VAL A 48 -26.57 -1.80 -16.06
CA VAL A 48 -25.59 -0.74 -15.78
C VAL A 48 -24.69 -1.12 -14.61
N GLU A 49 -25.22 -1.75 -13.57
CA GLU A 49 -24.45 -2.24 -12.43
C GLU A 49 -23.37 -3.23 -12.87
N GLN A 50 -23.70 -4.17 -13.76
CA GLN A 50 -22.73 -5.10 -14.34
C GLN A 50 -21.65 -4.39 -15.15
N ILE A 51 -22.01 -3.36 -15.92
CA ILE A 51 -21.05 -2.56 -16.70
C ILE A 51 -20.10 -1.82 -15.76
N LEU A 52 -20.63 -1.18 -14.71
CA LEU A 52 -19.83 -0.48 -13.70
C LEU A 52 -18.88 -1.43 -12.99
N PHE A 53 -19.36 -2.62 -12.60
CA PHE A 53 -18.53 -3.65 -11.99
C PHE A 53 -17.40 -4.10 -12.91
N GLN A 54 -17.69 -4.40 -14.18
CA GLN A 54 -16.67 -4.78 -15.15
C GLN A 54 -15.66 -3.65 -15.39
N ALA A 55 -16.12 -2.40 -15.42
CA ALA A 55 -15.29 -1.22 -15.64
C ALA A 55 -14.24 -1.00 -14.53
N ILE A 56 -14.50 -1.46 -13.29
CA ILE A 56 -13.51 -1.44 -12.21
C ILE A 56 -12.25 -2.23 -12.57
N PHE A 57 -12.39 -3.30 -13.37
CA PHE A 57 -11.30 -4.22 -13.70
C PHE A 57 -10.62 -3.93 -15.06
N VAL A 58 -11.09 -2.92 -15.79
CA VAL A 58 -10.51 -2.53 -17.08
C VAL A 58 -9.10 -1.96 -16.88
N GLU A 59 -8.18 -2.24 -17.82
CA GLU A 59 -6.81 -1.71 -17.84
C GLU A 59 -6.74 -0.21 -18.22
N CYS A 60 -7.71 0.58 -17.77
CA CYS A 60 -7.76 2.02 -17.94
C CYS A 60 -8.11 2.66 -16.59
N PRO A 61 -7.10 3.16 -15.84
CA PRO A 61 -7.31 3.75 -14.51
C PRO A 61 -8.41 4.80 -14.46
N TRP A 62 -8.55 5.61 -15.52
CA TRP A 62 -9.58 6.65 -15.62
C TRP A 62 -10.99 6.08 -15.76
N CYS A 63 -11.16 5.02 -16.55
CA CYS A 63 -12.45 4.35 -16.66
C CYS A 63 -12.83 3.68 -15.34
N SER A 64 -11.88 3.03 -14.67
CA SER A 64 -12.11 2.40 -13.37
C SER A 64 -12.44 3.44 -12.30
N LEU A 65 -11.71 4.55 -12.22
CA LEU A 65 -12.01 5.66 -11.30
C LEU A 65 -13.40 6.25 -11.55
N LEU A 66 -13.73 6.54 -12.80
CA LEU A 66 -15.04 7.08 -13.17
C LEU A 66 -16.16 6.10 -12.80
N ALA A 67 -15.98 4.80 -13.06
CA ALA A 67 -16.96 3.77 -12.68
C ALA A 67 -17.14 3.69 -11.16
N VAL A 68 -16.05 3.71 -10.39
CA VAL A 68 -16.09 3.75 -8.92
C VAL A 68 -16.85 4.97 -8.41
N ASP A 69 -16.59 6.15 -8.99
CA ASP A 69 -17.23 7.41 -8.59
C ASP A 69 -18.71 7.47 -8.92
N ILE A 70 -19.10 7.10 -10.15
CA ILE A 70 -20.49 7.03 -10.57
C ILE A 70 -21.25 6.04 -9.69
N TRP A 71 -20.72 4.83 -9.50
CA TRP A 71 -21.42 3.80 -8.75
C TRP A 71 -21.59 4.18 -7.28
N ASN A 72 -20.55 4.74 -6.65
CA ASN A 72 -20.69 5.27 -5.29
C ASN A 72 -21.70 6.42 -5.19
N MET A 73 -21.78 7.28 -6.20
CA MET A 73 -22.76 8.38 -6.24
C MET A 73 -24.19 7.85 -6.35
N VAL A 74 -24.41 6.85 -7.20
CA VAL A 74 -25.70 6.14 -7.32
C VAL A 74 -26.09 5.52 -5.97
N LEU A 75 -25.21 4.75 -5.35
CA LEU A 75 -25.46 4.12 -4.06
C LEU A 75 -25.77 5.12 -2.93
N ARG A 76 -25.24 6.35 -3.01
CA ARG A 76 -25.55 7.43 -2.05
C ARG A 76 -26.93 8.04 -2.23
N LYS A 77 -27.44 8.08 -3.46
CA LYS A 77 -28.75 8.65 -3.81
C LYS A 77 -29.88 7.65 -3.58
N GLU A 78 -29.57 6.38 -3.76
CA GLU A 78 -30.49 5.26 -3.58
C GLU A 78 -30.67 4.87 -2.10
N ASN A 79 -31.55 3.89 -1.87
CA ASN A 79 -31.79 3.39 -0.52
C ASN A 79 -30.56 2.63 0.05
N LEU A 80 -30.45 2.62 1.39
CA LEU A 80 -29.33 1.96 2.08
C LEU A 80 -29.34 0.43 1.95
N GLN A 81 -30.48 -0.17 1.63
CA GLN A 81 -30.60 -1.61 1.43
C GLN A 81 -29.90 -2.05 0.15
N LEU A 82 -30.10 -1.33 -0.96
CA LEU A 82 -29.41 -1.56 -2.23
C LEU A 82 -27.90 -1.41 -2.07
N SER A 83 -27.45 -0.38 -1.33
CA SER A 83 -26.04 -0.25 -0.97
C SER A 83 -25.49 -1.48 -0.25
N TYR A 84 -26.21 -1.98 0.76
CA TYR A 84 -25.83 -3.18 1.50
C TYR A 84 -25.78 -4.43 0.60
N GLU A 85 -26.80 -4.65 -0.23
CA GLU A 85 -26.89 -5.78 -1.16
C GLU A 85 -25.79 -5.74 -2.22
N THR A 86 -25.50 -4.55 -2.76
CA THR A 86 -24.42 -4.31 -3.72
C THR A 86 -23.06 -4.64 -3.12
N ILE A 87 -22.77 -4.14 -1.91
CA ILE A 87 -21.51 -4.43 -1.21
C ILE A 87 -21.35 -5.93 -0.99
N CYS A 88 -22.41 -6.60 -0.52
CA CYS A 88 -22.43 -8.04 -0.33
C CYS A 88 -22.10 -8.79 -1.62
N ASN A 89 -22.79 -8.46 -2.71
CA ASN A 89 -22.60 -9.11 -4.00
C ASN A 89 -21.17 -8.91 -4.52
N VAL A 90 -20.64 -7.68 -4.42
CA VAL A 90 -19.26 -7.38 -4.83
C VAL A 90 -18.24 -8.14 -4.00
N ILE A 91 -18.40 -8.25 -2.67
CA ILE A 91 -17.53 -9.07 -1.81
C ILE A 91 -17.58 -10.53 -2.26
N ASP A 92 -18.79 -11.08 -2.45
CA ASP A 92 -18.97 -12.49 -2.79
C ASP A 92 -18.32 -12.83 -4.14
N GLN A 93 -18.45 -11.95 -5.14
CA GLN A 93 -17.82 -12.11 -6.45
C GLN A 93 -16.30 -11.91 -6.44
N THR A 94 -15.76 -11.14 -5.50
CA THR A 94 -14.34 -10.76 -5.47
C THR A 94 -13.54 -11.41 -4.33
N LYS A 95 -14.15 -12.34 -3.58
CA LYS A 95 -13.56 -12.96 -2.39
C LYS A 95 -12.17 -13.56 -2.64
N CYS A 96 -12.02 -14.33 -3.72
CA CYS A 96 -10.73 -14.94 -4.09
C CYS A 96 -9.68 -13.87 -4.44
N LEU A 97 -10.09 -12.77 -5.05
CA LEU A 97 -9.18 -11.68 -5.42
C LEU A 97 -8.72 -10.90 -4.19
N LEU A 98 -9.66 -10.58 -3.28
CA LEU A 98 -9.37 -9.93 -1.99
C LEU A 98 -8.49 -10.80 -1.09
N ALA A 99 -8.61 -12.12 -1.14
CA ALA A 99 -7.76 -13.03 -0.37
C ALA A 99 -6.30 -13.10 -0.92
N ASN A 100 -6.09 -12.81 -2.20
CA ASN A 100 -4.80 -12.97 -2.89
C ASN A 100 -4.12 -11.63 -3.24
N GLU A 101 -4.12 -10.68 -2.31
CA GLU A 101 -3.57 -9.33 -2.56
C GLU A 101 -2.07 -9.30 -2.88
N HIS A 102 -1.33 -10.34 -2.50
CA HIS A 102 0.10 -10.46 -2.78
C HIS A 102 0.42 -10.51 -4.28
N LEU A 103 -0.58 -10.80 -5.12
CA LEU A 103 -0.47 -10.73 -6.59
C LEU A 103 -0.40 -9.28 -7.11
N ASN A 104 -0.59 -8.27 -6.26
CA ASN A 104 -0.39 -6.84 -6.53
C ASN A 104 -1.06 -6.34 -7.82
N GLN A 105 -2.31 -6.75 -8.04
CA GLN A 105 -3.10 -6.33 -9.20
C GLN A 105 -3.62 -4.90 -9.01
N PRO A 106 -3.38 -3.96 -9.94
CA PRO A 106 -3.85 -2.57 -9.83
C PRO A 106 -5.36 -2.43 -9.65
N GLN A 107 -6.13 -3.36 -10.23
CA GLN A 107 -7.59 -3.40 -10.15
C GLN A 107 -8.10 -3.50 -8.70
N LEU A 108 -7.32 -4.14 -7.81
CA LEU A 108 -7.64 -4.21 -6.39
C LEU A 108 -7.70 -2.84 -5.73
N ILE A 109 -6.96 -1.85 -6.23
CA ILE A 109 -6.98 -0.49 -5.67
C ILE A 109 -8.37 0.14 -5.90
N PHE A 110 -8.90 0.02 -7.12
CA PHE A 110 -10.21 0.57 -7.47
C PHE A 110 -11.34 -0.17 -6.74
N LEU A 111 -11.26 -1.51 -6.68
CA LEU A 111 -12.21 -2.32 -5.94
C LEU A 111 -12.24 -1.95 -4.45
N LYS A 112 -11.07 -1.83 -3.81
CA LYS A 112 -10.97 -1.42 -2.40
C LYS A 112 -11.53 -0.03 -2.17
N ASN A 113 -11.23 0.91 -3.07
CA ASN A 113 -11.75 2.27 -2.98
C ASN A 113 -13.28 2.29 -3.08
N PHE A 114 -13.85 1.53 -4.03
CA PHE A 114 -15.29 1.36 -4.16
C PHE A 114 -15.92 0.82 -2.88
N LEU A 115 -15.43 -0.33 -2.40
CA LEU A 115 -15.95 -1.02 -1.23
C LEU A 115 -15.87 -0.13 0.01
N GLN A 116 -14.74 0.52 0.23
CA GLN A 116 -14.55 1.40 1.39
C GLN A 116 -15.55 2.56 1.38
N ARG A 117 -15.70 3.26 0.25
CA ARG A 117 -16.63 4.40 0.14
C ARG A 117 -18.08 3.98 0.23
N ALA A 118 -18.44 2.82 -0.31
CA ALA A 118 -19.79 2.28 -0.21
C ALA A 118 -20.12 1.93 1.25
N PHE A 119 -19.17 1.29 1.95
CA PHE A 119 -19.29 0.98 3.37
C PHE A 119 -19.42 2.22 4.26
N ASP A 120 -18.64 3.27 3.97
CA ASP A 120 -18.69 4.53 4.71
C ASP A 120 -20.08 5.20 4.63
N ASN A 121 -20.84 4.95 3.55
CA ASN A 121 -22.20 5.46 3.39
C ASN A 121 -23.27 4.65 4.15
N LEU A 122 -22.95 3.44 4.63
CA LEU A 122 -23.91 2.60 5.37
C LEU A 122 -24.17 3.14 6.77
N SER A 123 -25.41 2.95 7.25
CA SER A 123 -25.77 3.21 8.65
C SER A 123 -25.17 2.14 9.58
N PRO A 124 -25.03 2.43 10.90
CA PRO A 124 -24.49 1.47 11.87
C PRO A 124 -25.22 0.11 11.87
N ASN A 125 -26.53 0.08 11.62
CA ASN A 125 -27.31 -1.15 11.57
C ASN A 125 -26.88 -2.06 10.40
N TYR A 126 -26.72 -1.49 9.19
CA TYR A 126 -26.25 -2.26 8.04
C TYR A 126 -24.80 -2.70 8.18
N ARG A 127 -23.96 -1.92 8.87
CA ARG A 127 -22.58 -2.32 9.20
C ARG A 127 -22.56 -3.51 10.16
N ALA A 128 -23.46 -3.55 11.14
CA ALA A 128 -23.62 -4.72 12.02
C ALA A 128 -24.10 -5.96 11.22
N MET A 129 -25.04 -5.79 10.29
CA MET A 129 -25.46 -6.88 9.41
C MET A 129 -24.33 -7.41 8.51
N LEU A 130 -23.40 -6.55 8.08
CA LEU A 130 -22.20 -6.99 7.37
C LEU A 130 -21.25 -7.80 8.26
N LEU A 131 -21.12 -7.43 9.54
CA LEU A 131 -20.35 -8.19 10.52
C LEU A 131 -20.94 -9.58 10.78
N ASP A 132 -22.27 -9.68 10.84
CA ASP A 132 -22.96 -10.96 10.96
C ASP A 132 -22.77 -11.83 9.71
N LYS A 133 -22.87 -11.25 8.51
CA LYS A 133 -22.69 -12.00 7.25
C LYS A 133 -21.23 -12.39 6.99
N TYR A 134 -20.29 -11.51 7.32
CA TYR A 134 -18.85 -11.73 7.14
C TYR A 134 -18.12 -11.62 8.47
N PRO A 135 -18.13 -12.68 9.31
CA PRO A 135 -17.46 -12.65 10.61
C PRO A 135 -15.96 -12.34 10.48
N LEU A 136 -15.43 -11.53 11.40
CA LEU A 136 -14.04 -11.02 11.36
C LEU A 136 -13.00 -12.14 11.25
N HIS A 137 -13.12 -13.19 12.07
CA HIS A 137 -12.18 -14.30 12.15
C HIS A 137 -12.03 -15.10 10.84
N SER A 138 -13.09 -15.12 10.01
CA SER A 138 -13.10 -15.87 8.73
C SER A 138 -12.87 -14.97 7.51
N ASN A 139 -13.07 -13.65 7.65
CA ASN A 139 -13.10 -12.71 6.52
C ASN A 139 -12.21 -11.48 6.77
N LEU A 140 -11.04 -11.66 7.41
CA LEU A 140 -10.09 -10.58 7.66
C LEU A 140 -9.74 -9.79 6.39
N HIS A 141 -9.63 -10.45 5.23
CA HIS A 141 -9.36 -9.82 3.95
C HIS A 141 -10.43 -8.80 3.54
N VAL A 142 -11.70 -9.00 3.92
CA VAL A 142 -12.79 -8.05 3.69
C VAL A 142 -12.67 -6.87 4.65
N TRP A 143 -12.49 -7.14 5.94
CA TRP A 143 -12.46 -6.09 6.97
C TRP A 143 -11.24 -5.17 6.88
N LYS A 144 -10.13 -5.64 6.30
CA LYS A 144 -8.99 -4.79 5.93
C LYS A 144 -9.40 -3.66 4.98
N VAL A 145 -10.33 -3.93 4.06
CA VAL A 145 -10.80 -2.92 3.09
C VAL A 145 -11.61 -1.82 3.77
N PHE A 146 -12.46 -2.19 4.72
CA PHE A 146 -13.33 -1.25 5.44
C PHE A 146 -12.63 -0.49 6.57
N ARG A 147 -11.39 -0.87 6.90
CA ARG A 147 -10.59 -0.37 8.02
C ARG A 147 -11.22 -0.75 9.36
N PHE A 148 -10.37 -1.19 10.29
CA PHE A 148 -10.81 -1.67 11.61
C PHE A 148 -11.40 -0.58 12.52
N GLU A 149 -11.33 0.69 12.10
CA GLU A 149 -11.83 1.86 12.84
C GLU A 149 -13.35 1.83 13.07
N HIS A 150 -14.10 1.05 12.28
CA HIS A 150 -15.55 0.95 12.36
C HIS A 150 -16.05 -0.31 13.09
N LEU A 151 -15.15 -1.14 13.61
CA LEU A 151 -15.54 -2.35 14.32
C LEU A 151 -16.03 -2.05 15.76
N PRO A 152 -17.06 -2.78 16.23
CA PRO A 152 -17.43 -2.76 17.64
C PRO A 152 -16.26 -3.19 18.52
N LYS A 153 -16.17 -2.61 19.74
CA LYS A 153 -15.12 -2.97 20.70
C LYS A 153 -15.06 -4.46 21.03
N THR A 154 -16.17 -5.16 20.95
CA THR A 154 -16.26 -6.62 21.20
C THR A 154 -15.42 -7.43 20.22
N GLU A 155 -15.20 -6.93 19.01
CA GLU A 155 -14.40 -7.59 17.97
C GLU A 155 -12.89 -7.35 18.10
N LEU A 156 -12.46 -6.49 19.05
CA LEU A 156 -11.04 -6.23 19.32
C LEU A 156 -10.31 -7.50 19.79
N VAL A 157 -11.03 -8.50 20.32
CA VAL A 157 -10.45 -9.80 20.69
C VAL A 157 -9.88 -10.54 19.47
N GLY A 158 -10.58 -10.48 18.33
CA GLY A 158 -10.10 -11.08 17.08
C GLY A 158 -8.82 -10.39 16.58
N ILE A 159 -8.73 -9.08 16.76
CA ILE A 159 -7.54 -8.29 16.43
C ILE A 159 -6.37 -8.65 17.35
N ALA A 160 -6.62 -8.81 18.65
CA ALA A 160 -5.60 -9.22 19.62
C ALA A 160 -5.05 -10.63 19.31
N ALA A 161 -5.90 -11.57 18.89
CA ALA A 161 -5.47 -12.90 18.47
C ALA A 161 -4.52 -12.83 17.26
N GLU A 162 -4.80 -11.96 16.28
CA GLU A 162 -3.93 -11.79 15.13
C GLU A 162 -2.58 -11.15 15.48
N ILE A 163 -2.56 -10.21 16.42
CA ILE A 163 -1.30 -9.65 16.97
C ILE A 163 -0.46 -10.76 17.59
N ILE A 164 -1.07 -11.63 18.42
CA ILE A 164 -0.38 -12.77 19.04
C ILE A 164 0.16 -13.71 17.96
N ASN A 165 -0.61 -13.98 16.90
CA ASN A 165 -0.20 -14.81 15.78
C ASN A 165 1.04 -14.24 15.07
N VAL A 166 1.05 -12.93 14.77
CA VAL A 166 2.21 -12.24 14.18
C VAL A 166 3.45 -12.35 15.06
N VAL A 167 3.30 -12.16 16.38
CA VAL A 167 4.41 -12.32 17.33
C VAL A 167 4.94 -13.75 17.32
N HIS A 168 4.05 -14.75 17.38
CA HIS A 168 4.43 -16.16 17.38
C HIS A 168 5.12 -16.59 16.08
N LYS A 169 4.60 -16.18 14.91
CA LYS A 169 5.21 -16.47 13.61
C LYS A 169 6.52 -15.72 13.41
N THR A 170 6.66 -14.51 13.95
CA THR A 170 7.94 -13.79 13.99
C THR A 170 8.99 -14.57 14.77
N ASN A 171 8.66 -15.08 15.96
CA ASN A 171 9.58 -15.88 16.75
C ASN A 171 9.96 -17.18 16.04
N SER A 172 9.00 -17.83 15.36
CA SER A 172 9.25 -19.03 14.57
C SER A 172 10.18 -18.77 13.38
N LEU A 173 10.02 -17.61 12.71
CA LEU A 173 10.90 -17.17 11.63
C LEU A 173 12.34 -16.94 12.11
N ILE A 174 12.49 -16.22 13.22
CA ILE A 174 13.81 -15.93 13.80
C ILE A 174 14.50 -17.22 14.27
N ALA A 175 13.74 -18.17 14.81
CA ALA A 175 14.25 -19.48 15.23
C ALA A 175 14.55 -20.44 14.07
N GLY A 176 14.25 -20.07 12.81
CA GLY A 176 14.48 -20.92 11.63
C GLY A 176 13.48 -22.06 11.45
N ASN A 177 12.43 -22.09 12.27
CA ASN A 177 11.39 -23.11 12.23
C ASN A 177 10.25 -22.75 11.28
N CYS A 178 10.26 -21.53 10.71
CA CYS A 178 9.20 -21.05 9.85
C CYS A 178 9.19 -21.78 8.51
N ASN A 179 8.06 -22.41 8.21
CA ASN A 179 7.79 -22.97 6.89
C ASN A 179 7.14 -21.91 5.96
N SER A 180 6.85 -22.33 4.73
CA SER A 180 6.37 -21.43 3.69
C SER A 180 4.97 -20.87 3.94
N GLU A 181 4.08 -21.72 4.44
CA GLU A 181 2.70 -21.36 4.80
C GLU A 181 2.72 -20.38 5.98
N GLU A 182 3.56 -20.64 6.98
CA GLU A 182 3.75 -19.75 8.12
C GLU A 182 4.29 -18.38 7.75
N PHE A 183 5.16 -18.31 6.73
CA PHE A 183 5.66 -17.05 6.22
C PHE A 183 4.58 -16.26 5.48
N GLN A 184 3.71 -16.93 4.71
CA GLN A 184 2.54 -16.29 4.09
C GLN A 184 1.54 -15.78 5.14
N ILE A 185 1.30 -16.56 6.19
CA ILE A 185 0.48 -16.16 7.34
C ILE A 185 1.10 -14.92 8.00
N LEU A 186 2.42 -14.90 8.22
CA LEU A 186 3.12 -13.73 8.76
C LEU A 186 2.93 -12.48 7.89
N CYS A 187 3.08 -12.61 6.56
CA CYS A 187 2.86 -11.49 5.64
C CYS A 187 1.42 -10.96 5.71
N THR A 188 0.44 -11.87 5.78
CA THR A 188 -0.97 -11.54 5.88
C THR A 188 -1.30 -10.87 7.22
N GLY A 189 -0.69 -11.33 8.31
CA GLY A 189 -0.84 -10.74 9.63
C GLY A 189 -0.17 -9.39 9.78
N LEU A 190 1.03 -9.19 9.21
CA LEU A 190 1.66 -7.87 9.13
C LEU A 190 0.80 -6.86 8.37
N ASP A 191 0.19 -7.32 7.27
CA ASP A 191 -0.77 -6.51 6.53
C ASP A 191 -2.00 -6.16 7.38
N THR A 192 -2.58 -7.11 8.12
CA THR A 192 -3.67 -6.83 9.09
C THR A 192 -3.25 -5.79 10.11
N VAL A 193 -2.08 -5.98 10.72
CA VAL A 193 -1.52 -5.09 11.74
C VAL A 193 -1.30 -3.67 11.19
N SER A 194 -1.01 -3.53 9.90
CA SER A 194 -0.86 -2.23 9.25
C SER A 194 -2.14 -1.40 9.12
N TYR A 195 -3.30 -1.95 9.46
CA TYR A 195 -4.56 -1.21 9.57
C TYR A 195 -5.04 -1.04 11.02
N ILE A 196 -4.34 -1.63 11.99
CA ILE A 196 -4.65 -1.45 13.40
C ILE A 196 -4.08 -0.08 13.81
N ARG A 197 -4.98 0.83 14.22
CA ARG A 197 -4.58 1.99 15.01
C ARG A 197 -4.54 1.57 16.47
N GLU A 198 -3.59 2.11 17.23
CA GLU A 198 -3.47 1.80 18.65
C GLU A 198 -4.80 2.12 19.35
N HIS A 199 -5.47 1.06 19.80
CA HIS A 199 -6.58 1.16 20.72
C HIS A 199 -6.01 0.99 22.12
N SER A 200 -6.35 1.89 23.04
CA SER A 200 -5.85 1.90 24.42
C SER A 200 -6.08 0.60 25.20
N GLU A 201 -6.88 -0.32 24.65
CA GLU A 201 -7.31 -1.58 25.27
C GLU A 201 -6.49 -2.79 24.79
N ILE A 202 -5.65 -2.67 23.75
CA ILE A 202 -4.81 -3.75 23.22
C ILE A 202 -3.35 -3.49 23.59
N ASP A 203 -2.72 -4.41 24.32
CA ASP A 203 -1.27 -4.36 24.55
C ASP A 203 -0.50 -4.70 23.27
N THR A 204 0.22 -3.71 22.75
CA THR A 204 1.02 -3.81 21.51
C THR A 204 2.53 -3.94 21.80
N SER A 205 2.94 -4.04 23.07
CA SER A 205 4.36 -4.06 23.47
C SER A 205 5.13 -5.22 22.84
N HIS A 206 4.54 -6.42 22.85
CA HIS A 206 5.13 -7.61 22.23
C HIS A 206 5.21 -7.50 20.70
N LEU A 207 4.23 -6.83 20.07
CA LEU A 207 4.23 -6.57 18.65
C LEU A 207 5.35 -5.61 18.25
N ILE A 208 5.52 -4.52 18.98
CA ILE A 208 6.60 -3.54 18.73
C ILE A 208 7.97 -4.23 18.80
N LEU A 209 8.16 -5.12 19.78
CA LEU A 209 9.38 -5.92 19.88
C LEU A 209 9.55 -6.89 18.70
N ALA A 210 8.46 -7.57 18.29
CA ALA A 210 8.46 -8.47 17.14
C ALA A 210 8.82 -7.73 15.84
N LEU A 211 8.20 -6.57 15.57
CA LEU A 211 8.49 -5.71 14.42
C LEU A 211 9.98 -5.30 14.39
N PHE A 212 10.54 -4.90 15.54
CA PHE A 212 11.97 -4.58 15.62
C PHE A 212 12.87 -5.79 15.31
N ASN A 213 12.50 -6.97 15.81
CA ASN A 213 13.26 -8.18 15.55
C ASN A 213 13.17 -8.62 14.07
N LEU A 214 12.03 -8.40 13.40
CA LEU A 214 11.91 -8.59 11.95
C LEU A 214 12.86 -7.68 11.18
N TRP A 215 13.01 -6.42 11.58
CA TRP A 215 13.99 -5.52 10.96
C TRP A 215 15.43 -6.02 11.10
N LYS A 216 15.82 -6.50 12.28
CA LYS A 216 17.14 -7.14 12.47
C LYS A 216 17.32 -8.35 11.55
N TRP A 217 16.29 -9.18 11.45
CA TRP A 217 16.31 -10.35 10.59
C TRP A 217 16.45 -9.96 9.11
N VAL A 218 15.72 -8.95 8.64
CA VAL A 218 15.80 -8.44 7.26
C VAL A 218 17.21 -8.00 6.89
N VAL A 219 17.85 -7.18 7.75
CA VAL A 219 19.21 -6.68 7.52
C VAL A 219 20.21 -7.81 7.34
N ASN A 220 20.03 -8.91 8.08
CA ASN A 220 20.94 -10.05 8.06
C ASN A 220 20.70 -11.02 6.88
N ASN A 221 19.52 -11.00 6.24
CA ASN A 221 19.12 -12.03 5.28
C ASN A 221 19.09 -11.57 3.82
N GLN A 222 19.05 -10.26 3.54
CA GLN A 222 19.19 -9.63 2.20
C GLN A 222 18.50 -10.36 1.02
N LEU A 223 17.22 -10.76 1.16
CA LEU A 223 16.48 -11.55 0.16
C LEU A 223 15.78 -10.72 -0.94
N ASN A 224 16.40 -9.61 -1.37
CA ASN A 224 15.76 -8.56 -2.18
C ASN A 224 15.22 -9.00 -3.55
N GLU A 225 15.66 -10.15 -4.07
CA GLU A 225 15.27 -10.64 -5.39
C GLU A 225 13.85 -11.22 -5.42
N VAL A 226 13.36 -11.78 -4.31
CA VAL A 226 12.12 -12.57 -4.30
C VAL A 226 10.87 -11.69 -4.14
N GLN A 227 9.85 -11.94 -4.98
CA GLN A 227 8.62 -11.14 -4.99
C GLN A 227 7.85 -11.19 -3.66
N LEU A 228 7.74 -12.37 -3.04
CA LEU A 228 7.11 -12.52 -1.73
C LEU A 228 7.87 -11.75 -0.65
N PHE A 229 9.20 -11.65 -0.75
CA PHE A 229 10.00 -10.84 0.18
C PHE A 229 9.78 -9.34 -0.03
N LYS A 230 9.60 -8.88 -1.27
CA LYS A 230 9.23 -7.48 -1.56
C LYS A 230 7.86 -7.13 -0.98
N TYR A 231 6.89 -8.05 -1.09
CA TYR A 231 5.57 -7.90 -0.45
C TYR A 231 5.70 -7.86 1.08
N PHE A 232 6.46 -8.80 1.67
CA PHE A 232 6.77 -8.81 3.10
C PHE A 232 7.37 -7.48 3.56
N LEU A 233 8.39 -6.95 2.87
CA LEU A 233 9.01 -5.66 3.20
C LEU A 233 8.00 -4.51 3.15
N GLN A 234 7.15 -4.48 2.12
CA GLN A 234 6.09 -3.49 1.99
C GLN A 234 5.17 -3.51 3.23
N LYS A 235 4.73 -4.69 3.65
CA LYS A 235 3.84 -4.85 4.82
C LYS A 235 4.54 -4.58 6.14
N LEU A 236 5.82 -4.94 6.28
CA LEU A 236 6.63 -4.61 7.45
C LEU A 236 6.78 -3.09 7.59
N ILE A 237 7.03 -2.36 6.50
CA ILE A 237 7.11 -0.89 6.53
C ILE A 237 5.77 -0.29 6.93
N SER A 238 4.66 -0.74 6.32
CA SER A 238 3.32 -0.24 6.65
C SER A 238 2.95 -0.49 8.11
N ALA A 239 3.19 -1.71 8.62
CA ALA A 239 2.98 -2.03 10.04
C ALA A 239 3.86 -1.17 10.96
N THR A 240 5.16 -1.07 10.66
CA THR A 240 6.11 -0.26 11.47
C THR A 240 5.72 1.22 11.50
N SER A 241 5.18 1.74 10.40
CA SER A 241 4.75 3.14 10.31
C SER A 241 3.67 3.49 11.34
N ASN A 242 2.73 2.58 11.61
CA ASN A 242 1.66 2.83 12.58
C ASN A 242 2.16 2.86 14.02
N PHE A 243 3.19 2.07 14.34
CA PHE A 243 3.74 1.95 15.70
C PHE A 243 4.99 2.81 15.92
N LEU A 244 5.33 3.67 14.96
CA LEU A 244 6.53 4.51 14.99
C LEU A 244 6.73 5.28 16.30
N PRO A 245 5.67 5.89 16.91
CA PRO A 245 5.81 6.65 18.16
C PRO A 245 6.30 5.82 19.37
N HIS A 246 6.16 4.50 19.33
CA HIS A 246 6.50 3.62 20.46
C HIS A 246 7.93 3.08 20.41
N PHE A 247 8.66 3.29 19.31
CA PHE A 247 10.05 2.89 19.23
C PHE A 247 10.93 3.89 19.97
N SER A 248 11.89 3.39 20.74
CA SER A 248 12.99 4.23 21.22
C SER A 248 13.79 4.77 20.03
N ILE A 249 14.45 5.90 20.24
CA ILE A 249 15.20 6.61 19.19
C ILE A 249 16.26 5.70 18.55
N ASP A 250 16.98 4.90 19.34
CA ASP A 250 17.98 3.95 18.82
C ASP A 250 17.37 2.91 17.88
N LYS A 251 16.19 2.38 18.24
CA LYS A 251 15.45 1.43 17.41
C LYS A 251 14.96 2.09 16.13
N LEU A 252 14.43 3.31 16.24
CA LEU A 252 13.98 4.10 15.10
C LEU A 252 15.13 4.36 14.11
N LEU A 253 16.31 4.76 14.60
CA LEU A 253 17.49 4.97 13.76
C LEU A 253 17.93 3.68 13.05
N ALA A 254 17.95 2.55 13.76
CA ALA A 254 18.26 1.25 13.16
C ALA A 254 17.27 0.87 12.06
N ILE A 255 15.97 1.07 12.29
CA ILE A 255 14.92 0.84 11.29
C ILE A 255 15.11 1.76 10.07
N LEU A 256 15.30 3.06 10.30
CA LEU A 256 15.48 4.03 9.21
C LEU A 256 16.74 3.75 8.38
N ASN A 257 17.82 3.26 8.99
CA ASN A 257 19.01 2.81 8.27
C ASN A 257 18.71 1.57 7.42
N ALA A 258 18.04 0.56 7.99
CA ALA A 258 17.64 -0.63 7.25
C ALA A 258 16.74 -0.29 6.05
N VAL A 259 15.75 0.59 6.24
CA VAL A 259 14.89 1.10 5.15
C VAL A 259 15.72 1.79 4.07
N ASN A 260 16.66 2.65 4.47
CA ASN A 260 17.54 3.35 3.53
C ASN A 260 18.37 2.41 2.66
N ASP A 261 18.86 1.31 3.22
CA ASP A 261 19.63 0.30 2.48
C ASP A 261 18.74 -0.45 1.48
N LEU A 262 17.47 -0.66 1.83
CA LEU A 262 16.48 -1.39 1.04
C LEU A 262 15.67 -0.52 0.07
N LEU A 263 15.85 0.81 0.07
CA LEU A 263 15.17 1.73 -0.84
C LEU A 263 15.38 1.42 -2.32
N THR A 264 16.40 0.63 -2.67
CA THR A 264 16.67 0.23 -4.06
C THR A 264 16.00 -1.10 -4.45
N ALA A 265 15.38 -1.81 -3.50
CA ALA A 265 14.86 -3.16 -3.73
C ALA A 265 13.62 -3.20 -4.63
N ASN A 266 12.66 -2.28 -4.45
CA ASN A 266 11.42 -2.25 -5.24
C ASN A 266 10.67 -0.90 -5.16
N VAL A 267 9.88 -0.58 -6.19
CA VAL A 267 9.01 0.61 -6.25
C VAL A 267 8.00 0.67 -5.10
N ASN A 268 7.37 -0.46 -4.73
CA ASN A 268 6.42 -0.53 -3.62
C ASN A 268 7.09 -0.23 -2.29
N VAL A 269 8.34 -0.67 -2.08
CA VAL A 269 9.14 -0.35 -0.89
C VAL A 269 9.44 1.15 -0.83
N GLN A 270 9.77 1.77 -1.97
CA GLN A 270 10.00 3.22 -2.07
C GLN A 270 8.73 4.01 -1.73
N ILE A 271 7.57 3.60 -2.26
CA ILE A 271 6.27 4.22 -1.95
C ILE A 271 5.91 4.02 -0.47
N SER A 272 5.98 2.81 0.06
CA SER A 272 5.74 2.56 1.50
C SER A 272 6.68 3.36 2.40
N THR A 273 7.93 3.59 1.97
CA THR A 273 8.87 4.44 2.70
C THR A 273 8.39 5.89 2.75
N THR A 274 7.81 6.44 1.68
CA THR A 274 7.22 7.79 1.74
C THR A 274 6.09 7.89 2.77
N SER A 275 5.27 6.84 2.91
CA SER A 275 4.26 6.77 3.98
C SER A 275 4.88 6.76 5.37
N LEU A 276 5.94 5.98 5.59
CA LEU A 276 6.67 5.93 6.86
C LEU A 276 7.24 7.31 7.22
N LEU A 277 7.84 7.99 6.24
CA LEU A 277 8.38 9.33 6.43
C LEU A 277 7.28 10.35 6.75
N SER A 278 6.09 10.24 6.13
CA SER A 278 4.94 11.08 6.46
C SER A 278 4.49 10.86 7.90
N THR A 279 4.40 9.62 8.39
CA THR A 279 4.03 9.38 9.80
C THR A 279 5.07 9.91 10.76
N LEU A 280 6.36 9.83 10.43
CA LEU A 280 7.44 10.42 11.22
C LEU A 280 7.28 11.94 11.39
N THR A 281 6.71 12.66 10.41
CA THR A 281 6.43 14.10 10.53
C THR A 281 5.42 14.44 11.61
N LYS A 282 4.51 13.50 11.91
CA LYS A 282 3.40 13.69 12.85
C LYS A 282 3.79 13.33 14.28
N GLY A 283 4.90 12.60 14.48
CA GLY A 283 5.42 12.24 15.79
C GLY A 283 6.29 13.34 16.40
N SER A 284 6.16 13.58 17.71
CA SER A 284 6.99 14.56 18.42
C SER A 284 8.40 14.00 18.67
N LEU A 285 9.41 14.57 18.02
CA LEU A 285 10.82 14.27 18.32
C LEU A 285 11.22 15.06 19.58
N ASN A 286 11.38 14.36 20.71
CA ASN A 286 11.43 14.96 22.05
C ASN A 286 12.79 15.59 22.46
N SER A 287 13.88 15.40 21.71
CA SER A 287 15.25 15.85 22.08
C SER A 287 16.03 16.42 20.89
N SER A 288 16.91 17.40 21.14
CA SER A 288 17.62 18.15 20.09
C SER A 288 18.74 17.38 19.39
N LEU A 289 19.47 16.52 20.12
CA LEU A 289 20.60 15.76 19.57
C LEU A 289 20.12 14.59 18.70
N ASP A 290 19.10 13.88 19.17
CA ASP A 290 18.48 12.76 18.49
C ASP A 290 17.72 13.21 17.24
N ARG A 291 17.09 14.40 17.32
CA ARG A 291 16.50 15.06 16.16
C ARG A 291 17.52 15.26 15.04
N LYS A 292 18.77 15.64 15.34
CA LYS A 292 19.79 15.83 14.29
C LYS A 292 20.18 14.53 13.60
N GLN A 293 20.33 13.44 14.33
CA GLN A 293 20.67 12.13 13.75
C GLN A 293 19.51 11.57 12.90
N VAL A 294 18.28 11.62 13.43
CA VAL A 294 17.08 11.20 12.70
C VAL A 294 16.91 12.02 11.43
N LEU A 295 17.04 13.35 11.51
CA LEU A 295 16.97 14.24 10.34
C LEU A 295 18.03 13.89 9.30
N THR A 296 19.25 13.55 9.71
CA THR A 296 20.32 13.15 8.78
C THR A 296 19.98 11.85 8.03
N THR A 297 19.38 10.87 8.72
CA THR A 297 18.97 9.60 8.10
C THR A 297 17.76 9.78 7.18
N VAL A 298 16.79 10.60 7.58
CA VAL A 298 15.62 10.98 6.76
C VAL A 298 16.06 11.75 5.51
N SER A 299 17.03 12.64 5.65
CA SER A 299 17.63 13.41 4.56
C SER A 299 18.20 12.51 3.47
N LYS A 300 18.91 11.43 3.85
CA LYS A 300 19.42 10.43 2.91
C LYS A 300 18.30 9.72 2.15
N ALA A 301 17.19 9.40 2.83
CA ALA A 301 16.03 8.77 2.21
C ALA A 301 15.39 9.70 1.16
N PHE A 302 15.15 10.97 1.52
CA PHE A 302 14.62 11.97 0.58
C PHE A 302 15.53 12.17 -0.62
N HIS A 303 16.86 12.21 -0.43
CA HIS A 303 17.78 12.33 -1.55
C HIS A 303 17.61 11.19 -2.56
N LYS A 304 17.51 9.93 -2.10
CA LYS A 304 17.29 8.77 -2.97
C LYS A 304 15.92 8.81 -3.67
N LEU A 305 14.88 9.23 -2.96
CA LEU A 305 13.51 9.27 -3.50
C LEU A 305 13.31 10.43 -4.51
N LEU A 306 13.85 11.62 -4.22
CA LEU A 306 13.70 12.81 -5.05
C LEU A 306 14.61 12.82 -6.28
N THR A 307 15.67 12.00 -6.29
CA THR A 307 16.51 11.75 -7.48
C THR A 307 15.95 10.65 -8.38
N HIS A 308 14.89 9.95 -7.95
CA HIS A 308 14.34 8.83 -8.68
C HIS A 308 13.70 9.26 -10.01
N LYS A 309 13.86 8.41 -11.06
CA LYS A 309 13.34 8.68 -12.41
C LYS A 309 11.83 8.55 -12.53
N ASN A 310 11.21 7.72 -11.67
CA ASN A 310 9.77 7.52 -11.66
C ASN A 310 9.06 8.79 -11.12
N PRO A 311 8.18 9.44 -11.91
CA PRO A 311 7.52 10.67 -11.50
C PRO A 311 6.58 10.48 -10.30
N ILE A 312 5.98 9.30 -10.12
CA ILE A 312 5.06 9.02 -9.00
C ILE A 312 5.83 9.01 -7.67
N ILE A 313 6.97 8.32 -7.64
CA ILE A 313 7.83 8.30 -6.45
C ILE A 313 8.36 9.71 -6.15
N ASN A 314 8.72 10.45 -7.19
CA ASN A 314 9.19 11.82 -7.06
C ASN A 314 8.12 12.72 -6.43
N GLN A 315 6.90 12.68 -6.97
CA GLN A 315 5.77 13.47 -6.50
C GLN A 315 5.40 13.14 -5.05
N ASN A 316 5.26 11.85 -4.71
CA ASN A 316 4.99 11.43 -3.34
C ASN A 316 6.08 11.90 -2.37
N ALA A 317 7.36 11.80 -2.77
CA ALA A 317 8.46 12.27 -1.96
C ALA A 317 8.47 13.79 -1.79
N LEU A 318 8.08 14.57 -2.81
CA LEU A 318 7.96 16.02 -2.73
C LEU A 318 6.85 16.44 -1.76
N GLU A 319 5.68 15.81 -1.85
CA GLU A 319 4.54 16.10 -0.95
C GLU A 319 4.89 15.80 0.51
N VAL A 320 5.51 14.64 0.77
CA VAL A 320 5.95 14.26 2.11
C VAL A 320 7.09 15.17 2.59
N PHE A 321 7.98 15.60 1.69
CA PHE A 321 9.03 16.55 2.02
C PHE A 321 8.46 17.91 2.46
N LEU A 322 7.42 18.42 1.79
CA LEU A 322 6.75 19.66 2.20
C LEU A 322 6.20 19.54 3.62
N GLN A 323 5.43 18.48 3.90
CA GLN A 323 4.89 18.19 5.25
C GLN A 323 6.01 18.14 6.30
N PHE A 324 7.14 17.51 5.95
CA PHE A 324 8.31 17.43 6.83
C PHE A 324 8.95 18.81 7.05
N SER A 325 9.05 19.62 6.01
CA SER A 325 9.67 20.94 6.04
C SER A 325 8.86 21.97 6.84
N ASP A 326 7.54 21.82 6.85
CA ASP A 326 6.60 22.67 7.59
C ASP A 326 6.65 22.35 9.09
N ASN A 327 6.75 21.06 9.45
CA ASN A 327 6.77 20.60 10.84
C ASN A 327 8.18 20.61 11.47
N CYS A 328 9.24 20.48 10.68
CA CYS A 328 10.63 20.48 11.13
C CYS A 328 11.42 21.61 10.46
N GLN A 329 11.54 22.76 11.15
CA GLN A 329 12.38 23.93 10.80
C GLN A 329 13.12 23.80 9.46
N ARG A 330 12.46 24.23 8.38
CA ARG A 330 12.81 24.14 6.96
C ARG A 330 14.32 24.26 6.62
N ASN A 331 15.05 25.12 7.32
CA ASN A 331 16.48 25.38 7.08
C ASN A 331 17.42 24.23 7.49
N ALA A 332 17.06 23.42 8.50
CA ALA A 332 17.90 22.29 8.94
C ALA A 332 17.88 21.13 7.94
N MET A 333 16.74 20.91 7.28
CA MET A 333 16.56 19.88 6.24
C MET A 333 17.20 20.29 4.92
N LEU A 334 17.01 21.55 4.49
CA LEU A 334 17.62 22.08 3.27
C LEU A 334 19.16 22.07 3.33
N HIS A 335 19.75 22.39 4.49
CA HIS A 335 21.20 22.41 4.63
C HIS A 335 21.85 21.03 4.82
N GLY A 336 21.11 20.02 5.29
CA GLY A 336 21.61 18.66 5.53
C GLY A 336 21.32 17.65 4.41
N ALA A 337 20.22 17.80 3.68
CA ALA A 337 19.71 16.78 2.74
C ALA A 337 19.94 17.08 1.26
N ILE A 338 19.87 18.37 0.88
CA ILE A 338 19.70 18.79 -0.51
C ILE A 338 20.56 20.03 -0.74
N LYS A 339 21.88 19.89 -0.59
CA LYS A 339 22.82 20.94 -1.05
C LYS A 339 23.33 20.58 -2.44
N GLY A 340 23.09 21.47 -3.40
CA GLY A 340 23.78 21.51 -4.69
C GLY A 340 23.25 20.51 -5.71
N GLY A 341 22.30 20.94 -6.55
CA GLY A 341 21.98 20.22 -7.78
C GLY A 341 20.53 20.33 -8.24
N ALA A 342 20.15 19.44 -9.16
CA ALA A 342 18.81 19.40 -9.76
C ALA A 342 17.67 19.19 -8.75
N VAL A 343 17.95 18.55 -7.60
CA VAL A 343 16.96 18.29 -6.54
C VAL A 343 16.60 19.57 -5.79
N GLU A 344 17.58 20.42 -5.48
CA GLU A 344 17.35 21.71 -4.79
C GLU A 344 16.47 22.62 -5.65
N LYS A 345 16.83 22.76 -6.93
CA LYS A 345 16.04 23.51 -7.91
C LYS A 345 14.62 22.96 -8.05
N ARG A 346 14.45 21.63 -8.05
CA ARG A 346 13.13 21.00 -8.18
C ARG A 346 12.23 21.23 -6.95
N ILE A 347 12.80 21.14 -5.75
CA ILE A 347 12.08 21.47 -4.52
C ILE A 347 11.70 22.95 -4.50
N SER A 348 12.63 23.84 -4.88
CA SER A 348 12.35 25.28 -5.02
C SER A 348 11.24 25.55 -6.03
N ASN A 349 11.27 24.88 -7.20
CA ASN A 349 10.23 25.00 -8.21
C ASN A 349 8.86 24.52 -7.68
N PHE A 350 8.83 23.39 -6.97
CA PHE A 350 7.61 22.84 -6.38
C PHE A 350 7.03 23.76 -5.29
N ILE A 351 7.86 24.25 -4.37
CA ILE A 351 7.46 25.20 -3.30
C ILE A 351 6.92 26.50 -3.90
N ASN A 352 7.54 27.00 -4.97
CA ASN A 352 7.14 28.25 -5.62
C ASN A 352 5.97 28.06 -6.60
N ASN A 353 5.33 26.88 -6.66
CA ASN A 353 4.34 26.51 -7.66
C ASN A 353 4.79 26.78 -9.11
N GLN A 354 6.10 26.81 -9.36
CA GLN A 354 6.68 26.89 -10.70
C GLN A 354 6.69 25.50 -11.29
N ILE A 355 5.49 25.03 -11.65
CA ILE A 355 5.35 23.82 -12.45
C ILE A 355 5.94 24.19 -13.81
N GLU A 356 7.02 23.52 -14.22
CA GLU A 356 7.45 23.51 -15.63
C GLU A 356 6.39 22.73 -16.42
N LEU A 357 5.20 23.30 -16.54
CA LEU A 357 4.22 22.93 -17.55
C LEU A 357 4.83 23.44 -18.86
N GLY A 358 5.72 22.65 -19.48
CA GLY A 358 5.78 22.67 -20.93
C GLY A 358 4.33 22.57 -21.44
N PRO A 359 3.94 23.25 -22.53
CA PRO A 359 2.55 23.46 -22.90
C PRO A 359 1.81 22.12 -22.94
N LEU A 360 1.14 21.80 -21.84
CA LEU A 360 0.46 20.53 -21.67
C LEU A 360 -0.88 20.74 -22.33
N ASN A 361 -0.90 20.54 -23.63
CA ASN A 361 -2.13 20.27 -24.34
C ASN A 361 -2.80 19.12 -23.57
N THR A 362 -3.95 19.37 -22.94
CA THR A 362 -4.66 18.37 -22.14
C THR A 362 -4.86 17.07 -22.91
N ARG A 363 -5.00 17.17 -24.24
CA ARG A 363 -5.06 16.04 -25.18
C ARG A 363 -3.73 15.28 -25.29
N GLU A 364 -2.59 15.96 -25.26
CA GLU A 364 -1.27 15.32 -25.21
C GLU A 364 -0.95 14.75 -23.84
N TYR A 365 -1.40 15.38 -22.74
CA TYR A 365 -1.32 14.84 -21.39
C TYR A 365 -2.12 13.54 -21.27
N PHE A 366 -3.38 13.52 -21.70
CA PHE A 366 -4.20 12.31 -21.72
C PHE A 366 -3.66 11.27 -22.71
N LYS A 367 -3.10 11.67 -23.86
CA LYS A 367 -2.39 10.75 -24.76
C LYS A 367 -1.09 10.21 -24.15
N MET A 368 -0.35 11.00 -23.37
CA MET A 368 0.85 10.55 -22.65
C MET A 368 0.47 9.58 -21.54
N GLN A 369 -0.57 9.88 -20.77
CA GLN A 369 -1.09 9.00 -19.72
C GLN A 369 -1.65 7.69 -20.30
N ASN A 370 -2.38 7.75 -21.41
CA ASN A 370 -2.82 6.54 -22.13
C ASN A 370 -1.67 5.80 -22.85
N LYS A 371 -0.53 6.46 -23.09
CA LYS A 371 0.71 5.81 -23.57
C LYS A 371 1.51 5.15 -22.45
N TYR A 372 1.28 5.50 -21.19
CA TYR A 372 1.67 4.63 -20.08
C TYR A 372 0.71 3.44 -20.09
N GLN A 373 0.92 2.52 -21.03
CA GLN A 373 0.60 1.13 -20.77
C GLN A 373 1.39 0.79 -19.51
N TYR A 374 0.68 0.58 -18.40
CA TYR A 374 1.25 -0.15 -17.29
C TYR A 374 1.57 -1.54 -17.86
N VAL A 375 2.80 -1.71 -18.34
CA VAL A 375 3.30 -3.04 -18.72
C VAL A 375 3.36 -3.80 -17.40
N HIS A 376 2.30 -4.55 -17.18
CA HIS A 376 2.13 -5.33 -15.99
C HIS A 376 2.95 -6.60 -16.19
N SER A 377 4.04 -6.73 -15.45
CA SER A 377 4.79 -7.99 -15.36
C SER A 377 4.11 -8.99 -14.43
N CYS A 378 2.77 -9.08 -14.41
CA CYS A 378 2.16 -10.31 -13.91
C CYS A 378 1.77 -11.18 -15.09
N ASN A 379 1.95 -12.47 -14.89
CA ASN A 379 1.42 -13.55 -15.71
C ASN A 379 -0.13 -13.51 -15.68
N ALA A 380 -0.74 -12.51 -16.30
CA ALA A 380 -2.19 -12.38 -16.37
C ALA A 380 -2.82 -13.40 -17.33
N SER A 381 -2.02 -14.24 -18.01
CA SER A 381 -2.52 -15.30 -18.90
C SER A 381 -2.28 -16.72 -18.39
N THR A 382 -1.68 -16.90 -17.22
CA THR A 382 -1.61 -18.19 -16.54
C THR A 382 -1.52 -17.89 -15.06
N ALA A 383 -2.50 -18.31 -14.26
CA ALA A 383 -2.23 -18.57 -12.86
C ALA A 383 -0.85 -19.26 -12.81
N PRO A 384 0.15 -18.74 -12.07
CA PRO A 384 1.41 -19.46 -11.95
C PRO A 384 1.01 -20.87 -11.54
N SER A 385 1.36 -21.87 -12.35
CA SER A 385 1.09 -23.26 -12.00
C SER A 385 1.52 -23.42 -10.54
N GLU A 386 0.78 -24.13 -9.69
CA GLU A 386 1.12 -24.29 -8.27
C GLU A 386 2.61 -24.66 -8.07
N SER A 387 3.25 -25.24 -9.10
CA SER A 387 4.68 -25.52 -9.19
C SER A 387 5.62 -24.31 -9.22
N GLU A 388 5.24 -23.13 -9.71
CA GLU A 388 6.13 -21.97 -9.90
C GLU A 388 6.10 -21.05 -8.68
N ALA A 389 4.90 -20.74 -8.17
CA ALA A 389 4.73 -20.10 -6.87
C ALA A 389 5.30 -20.97 -5.74
N GLY A 390 5.11 -22.30 -5.82
CA GLY A 390 5.72 -23.27 -4.91
C GLY A 390 7.25 -23.27 -4.99
N ARG A 391 7.84 -23.16 -6.19
CA ARG A 391 9.30 -23.08 -6.38
C ARG A 391 9.90 -21.77 -5.85
N GLU A 392 9.25 -20.63 -6.04
CA GLU A 392 9.68 -19.37 -5.42
C GLU A 392 9.59 -19.43 -3.90
N LEU A 393 8.49 -19.98 -3.36
CA LEU A 393 8.30 -20.21 -1.93
C LEU A 393 9.38 -21.11 -1.34
N GLU A 394 9.64 -22.26 -1.96
CA GLU A 394 10.70 -23.19 -1.54
C GLU A 394 12.08 -22.53 -1.58
N THR A 395 12.34 -21.70 -2.59
CA THR A 395 13.60 -20.95 -2.70
C THR A 395 13.77 -19.97 -1.54
N VAL A 396 12.71 -19.25 -1.17
CA VAL A 396 12.70 -18.37 0.01
C VAL A 396 12.95 -19.17 1.27
N VAL A 397 12.17 -20.22 1.53
CA VAL A 397 12.30 -21.03 2.76
C VAL A 397 13.68 -21.68 2.86
N LYS A 398 14.24 -22.17 1.75
CA LYS A 398 15.56 -22.78 1.73
C LYS A 398 16.67 -21.75 1.99
N ARG A 399 16.56 -20.54 1.42
CA ARG A 399 17.47 -19.43 1.72
C ARG A 399 17.34 -18.95 3.17
N ILE A 400 16.11 -18.87 3.70
CA ILE A 400 15.84 -18.54 5.11
C ILE A 400 16.50 -19.56 6.04
N LYS A 401 16.29 -20.86 5.83
CA LYS A 401 16.89 -21.92 6.65
C LYS A 401 18.42 -21.87 6.61
N MET A 402 18.99 -21.70 5.42
CA MET A 402 20.44 -21.60 5.25
C MET A 402 21.02 -20.39 5.99
N ASN A 403 20.38 -19.23 5.88
CA ASN A 403 20.84 -18.00 6.52
C ASN A 403 20.63 -18.00 8.04
N VAL A 404 19.58 -18.65 8.56
CA VAL A 404 19.36 -18.82 10.00
C VAL A 404 20.38 -19.81 10.61
N GLU A 405 20.70 -20.89 9.90
CA GLU A 405 21.82 -21.77 10.30
C GLU A 405 23.15 -21.02 10.31
N LEU A 406 23.39 -20.16 9.31
CA LEU A 406 24.57 -19.30 9.26
C LEU A 406 24.60 -18.32 10.44
N PHE A 407 23.46 -17.71 10.76
CA PHE A 407 23.29 -16.81 11.89
C PHE A 407 23.62 -17.51 13.21
N HIS A 408 23.07 -18.70 13.45
CA HIS A 408 23.39 -19.49 14.65
C HIS A 408 24.85 -19.92 14.72
N LYS A 409 25.46 -20.27 13.58
CA LYS A 409 26.90 -20.56 13.51
C LYS A 409 27.76 -19.33 13.82
N LEU A 410 27.35 -18.14 13.37
CA LEU A 410 28.06 -16.88 13.61
C LEU A 410 27.91 -16.40 15.06
N THR A 411 26.73 -16.56 15.67
CA THR A 411 26.51 -16.19 17.07
C THR A 411 27.18 -17.15 18.06
N ASN A 412 27.39 -18.41 17.68
CA ASN A 412 28.03 -19.43 18.54
C ASN A 412 29.57 -19.51 18.36
N ARG A 413 30.16 -18.81 17.39
CA ARG A 413 31.60 -18.91 17.04
C ARG A 413 32.45 -17.68 17.41
N THR A 414 32.03 -16.89 18.40
CA THR A 414 32.81 -15.74 18.92
C THR A 414 34.16 -16.11 19.59
N GLY A 415 34.68 -17.34 19.41
CA GLY A 415 35.95 -17.82 19.98
C GLY A 415 37.06 -18.21 19.00
N GLU A 416 36.81 -18.45 17.71
CA GLU A 416 37.82 -19.03 16.78
C GLU A 416 37.71 -18.45 15.35
N ALA A 417 37.76 -17.11 15.21
CA ALA A 417 37.30 -16.41 14.01
C ALA A 417 38.27 -16.34 12.82
N ASP A 418 39.59 -16.46 12.98
CA ASP A 418 40.49 -16.04 11.89
C ASP A 418 40.85 -17.14 10.87
N GLU A 419 40.87 -18.41 11.25
CA GLU A 419 41.32 -19.47 10.33
C GLU A 419 40.21 -20.03 9.42
N ASN A 420 38.95 -19.87 9.84
CA ASN A 420 37.78 -20.37 9.10
C ASN A 420 37.24 -19.36 8.08
N LEU A 421 37.47 -18.06 8.29
CA LEU A 421 37.08 -17.00 7.34
C LEU A 421 37.85 -17.13 6.01
N ALA A 422 39.12 -17.55 6.08
CA ALA A 422 39.93 -17.88 4.91
C ALA A 422 39.37 -19.08 4.13
N LYS A 423 38.94 -20.15 4.81
CA LYS A 423 38.36 -21.35 4.15
C LYS A 423 36.99 -21.09 3.52
N ILE A 424 36.17 -20.22 4.12
CA ILE A 424 34.85 -19.84 3.58
C ILE A 424 35.00 -18.94 2.34
N MET A 425 35.98 -18.03 2.31
CA MET A 425 36.29 -17.22 1.13
C MET A 425 36.78 -18.06 -0.06
N THR A 426 37.41 -19.22 0.17
CA THR A 426 37.82 -20.15 -0.90
C THR A 426 36.64 -20.94 -1.48
N ILE A 427 35.59 -21.20 -0.69
CA ILE A 427 34.40 -21.94 -1.14
C ILE A 427 33.39 -21.02 -1.84
N LEU A 428 33.32 -19.73 -1.48
CA LEU A 428 32.42 -18.77 -2.12
C LEU A 428 32.93 -18.21 -3.46
N ASN A 429 34.19 -18.45 -3.81
CA ASN A 429 34.82 -18.00 -5.07
C ASN A 429 35.04 -19.14 -6.08
N ALA A 430 34.47 -20.32 -5.85
CA ALA A 430 34.41 -21.45 -6.78
C ALA A 430 32.94 -21.77 -7.08
#